data_AF-A0A7U9XEZ6-F1
#
_entry.id   AF-A0A7U9XEZ6-F1
#
_cell.length_a   1.000
_cell.length_b   1.000
_cell.length_c   1.000
_cell.angle_alpha   90.00
_cell.angle_beta   90.00
_cell.angle_gamma   90.00
#
_symmetry.space_group_name_H-M   'P 1'
#
loop_
_entity.id
_entity.type
_entity.pdbx_description
1 polymer ?
#
loop_
_entity_poly.entity_id
_entity_poly.type
_entity_poly.pdbx_seq_one_letter_code
_entity_poly.pdbx_strand_id
1 'polypeptide(L)'
;MNRKMEYLYRRAEWFAVMKALIVGGDLKAARQEKLTEGWKLLLTNQFHDIIPGSSIFEVYQDCQKDYALIEEIGKEVEADFLSCAEKKEQVYTVINDSGFAMDGMVLLPEKEGTCARLGDGRALPVQRTAQGLLAMVEAVPPMGWVQVTVGKEQGEACENVFRADKRSFETPYYLLELNDYGQIARLYDREAGREVLPPGQRANVLQVFEDKPLNNDA
;
A
#
# COMPACT_ATOMS: atom_id res chain seq x y z
N MET A 1 -5.44 9.46 -8.70
CA MET A 1 -6.32 8.31 -8.99
C MET A 1 -5.64 7.29 -9.90
N ASN A 2 -5.08 7.73 -11.04
CA ASN A 2 -4.36 6.89 -12.01
C ASN A 2 -3.49 5.76 -11.40
N ARG A 3 -2.46 6.12 -10.61
CA ARG A 3 -1.54 5.13 -10.02
C ARG A 3 -2.23 4.08 -9.15
N LYS A 4 -3.29 4.45 -8.42
CA LYS A 4 -4.06 3.51 -7.61
C LYS A 4 -4.79 2.50 -8.49
N MET A 5 -5.34 2.94 -9.61
CA MET A 5 -6.02 2.07 -10.57
C MET A 5 -5.06 1.15 -11.32
N GLU A 6 -3.87 1.63 -11.68
CA GLU A 6 -2.82 0.76 -12.24
C GLU A 6 -2.49 -0.40 -11.31
N TYR A 7 -2.28 -0.11 -10.01
CA TYR A 7 -2.04 -1.16 -9.02
C TYR A 7 -3.24 -2.08 -8.80
N LEU A 8 -4.46 -1.53 -8.77
CA LEU A 8 -5.69 -2.31 -8.68
C LEU A 8 -5.82 -3.28 -9.86
N TYR A 9 -5.61 -2.81 -11.09
CA TYR A 9 -5.79 -3.63 -12.29
C TYR A 9 -4.73 -4.71 -12.40
N ARG A 10 -3.46 -4.39 -12.10
CA ARG A 10 -2.39 -5.38 -12.00
C ARG A 10 -2.75 -6.51 -11.03
N ARG A 11 -3.27 -6.16 -9.86
CA ARG A 11 -3.68 -7.13 -8.83
C ARG A 11 -4.93 -7.92 -9.25
N ALA A 12 -5.92 -7.24 -9.82
CA ALA A 12 -7.15 -7.86 -10.32
C ALA A 12 -6.88 -8.88 -11.43
N GLU A 13 -5.96 -8.59 -12.36
CA GLU A 13 -5.52 -9.55 -13.38
C GLU A 13 -4.87 -10.79 -12.76
N TRP A 14 -3.99 -10.60 -11.78
CA TRP A 14 -3.40 -11.73 -11.05
C TRP A 14 -4.49 -12.55 -10.35
N PHE A 15 -5.44 -11.90 -9.66
CA PHE A 15 -6.56 -12.57 -8.98
C PHE A 15 -7.46 -13.34 -9.96
N ALA A 16 -7.72 -12.78 -11.13
CA ALA A 16 -8.52 -13.41 -12.17
C ALA A 16 -7.86 -14.69 -12.71
N VAL A 17 -6.54 -14.67 -12.93
CA VAL A 17 -5.78 -15.87 -13.32
C VAL A 17 -5.79 -16.91 -12.21
N MET A 18 -5.57 -16.50 -10.96
CA MET A 18 -5.59 -17.41 -9.81
C MET A 18 -6.97 -18.07 -9.63
N LYS A 19 -8.05 -17.31 -9.80
CA LYS A 19 -9.43 -17.84 -9.83
C LYS A 19 -9.60 -18.90 -10.91
N ALA A 20 -9.19 -18.60 -12.14
CA ALA A 20 -9.30 -19.53 -13.27
C ALA A 20 -8.57 -20.85 -12.99
N LEU A 21 -7.38 -20.79 -12.36
CA LEU A 21 -6.63 -21.98 -11.95
C LEU A 21 -7.37 -22.79 -10.87
N ILE A 22 -7.95 -22.13 -9.86
CA ILE A 22 -8.71 -22.79 -8.78
C ILE A 22 -9.93 -23.53 -9.31
N VAL A 23 -10.63 -22.98 -10.31
CA VAL A 23 -11.88 -23.57 -10.86
C VAL A 23 -11.64 -24.57 -12.00
N GLY A 24 -10.41 -25.08 -12.16
CA GLY A 24 -10.09 -26.14 -13.12
C GLY A 24 -9.38 -25.67 -14.40
N GLY A 25 -8.84 -24.46 -14.41
CA GLY A 25 -7.99 -23.95 -15.50
C GLY A 25 -8.73 -23.36 -16.70
N ASP A 26 -10.04 -23.10 -16.60
CA ASP A 26 -10.79 -22.42 -17.66
C ASP A 26 -10.52 -20.90 -17.64
N LEU A 27 -9.70 -20.43 -18.58
CA LEU A 27 -9.37 -19.01 -18.73
C LEU A 27 -10.58 -18.11 -19.02
N LYS A 28 -11.72 -18.66 -19.46
CA LYS A 28 -12.96 -17.88 -19.58
C LYS A 28 -13.41 -17.30 -18.23
N ALA A 29 -13.08 -17.97 -17.12
CA ALA A 29 -13.37 -17.49 -15.78
C ALA A 29 -12.56 -16.23 -15.40
N ALA A 30 -11.50 -15.88 -16.14
CA ALA A 30 -10.66 -14.71 -15.84
C ALA A 30 -11.29 -13.36 -16.25
N ARG A 31 -12.51 -13.36 -16.82
CA ARG A 31 -13.30 -12.14 -17.14
C ARG A 31 -12.52 -11.06 -17.90
N GLN A 32 -11.66 -11.48 -18.83
CA GLN A 32 -10.76 -10.62 -19.61
C GLN A 32 -11.47 -9.43 -20.26
N GLU A 33 -12.67 -9.64 -20.82
CA GLU A 33 -13.41 -8.59 -21.52
C GLU A 33 -13.77 -7.41 -20.60
N LYS A 34 -14.15 -7.71 -19.35
CA LYS A 34 -14.50 -6.71 -18.34
C LYS A 34 -13.28 -5.90 -17.90
N LEU A 35 -12.15 -6.58 -17.66
CA LEU A 35 -10.88 -5.90 -17.38
C LEU A 35 -10.41 -5.05 -18.58
N THR A 36 -10.65 -5.52 -19.81
CA THR A 36 -10.28 -4.79 -21.03
C THR A 36 -11.06 -3.48 -21.17
N GLU A 37 -12.34 -3.46 -20.81
CA GLU A 37 -13.14 -2.22 -20.76
C GLU A 37 -12.51 -1.19 -19.82
N GLY A 38 -12.20 -1.62 -18.59
CA GLY A 38 -11.56 -0.77 -17.60
C GLY A 38 -10.17 -0.27 -18.01
N TRP A 39 -9.35 -1.14 -18.61
CA TRP A 39 -8.04 -0.75 -19.15
C TRP A 39 -8.15 0.30 -20.24
N LYS A 40 -9.12 0.18 -21.15
CA LYS A 40 -9.35 1.19 -22.19
C LYS A 40 -9.67 2.54 -21.56
N LEU A 41 -10.55 2.59 -20.56
CA LEU A 41 -10.86 3.83 -19.84
C LEU A 41 -9.64 4.37 -19.09
N LEU A 42 -8.87 3.51 -18.42
CA LEU A 42 -7.66 3.91 -17.70
C LEU A 42 -6.64 4.53 -18.65
N LEU A 43 -6.36 3.89 -19.78
CA LEU A 43 -5.43 4.38 -20.80
C LEU A 43 -5.93 5.67 -21.48
N THR A 44 -7.23 5.81 -21.70
CA THR A 44 -7.82 7.10 -22.17
C THR A 44 -7.50 8.22 -21.18
N ASN A 45 -7.64 7.97 -19.88
CA ASN A 45 -7.33 8.94 -18.83
C ASN A 45 -5.81 9.19 -18.64
N GLN A 46 -4.95 8.45 -19.35
CA GLN A 46 -3.50 8.68 -19.40
C GLN A 46 -3.05 9.53 -20.58
N PHE A 47 -3.99 10.00 -21.42
CA PHE A 47 -3.66 10.87 -22.54
C PHE A 47 -2.94 12.14 -22.08
N HIS A 48 -2.03 12.65 -22.91
CA HIS A 48 -1.12 13.74 -22.55
C HIS A 48 -1.82 15.09 -22.29
N ASP A 49 -3.09 15.24 -22.69
CA ASP A 49 -3.88 16.41 -22.32
C ASP A 49 -4.67 16.20 -21.02
N ILE A 50 -4.77 14.97 -20.52
CA ILE A 50 -5.58 14.63 -19.35
C ILE A 50 -4.71 14.43 -18.12
N ILE A 51 -3.78 13.46 -18.16
CA ILE A 51 -2.98 13.11 -16.98
C ILE A 51 -2.08 14.24 -16.47
N PRO A 52 -1.54 15.14 -17.33
CA PRO A 52 -0.75 16.28 -16.84
C PRO A 52 -1.61 17.39 -16.24
N GLY A 53 -2.93 17.36 -16.40
CA GLY A 53 -3.81 18.39 -15.88
C GLY A 53 -4.02 19.60 -16.80
N SER A 54 -3.79 19.46 -18.12
CA SER A 54 -3.92 20.56 -19.10
C SER A 54 -5.27 20.66 -19.85
N SER A 55 -6.21 19.73 -19.62
CA SER A 55 -7.57 19.78 -20.18
C SER A 55 -8.49 20.77 -19.46
N ILE A 56 -9.62 21.08 -20.09
CA ILE A 56 -10.71 21.85 -19.47
C ILE A 56 -11.38 21.10 -18.32
N PHE A 57 -12.06 21.85 -17.44
CA PHE A 57 -12.69 21.33 -16.23
C PHE A 57 -13.64 20.14 -16.48
N GLU A 58 -14.45 20.20 -17.54
CA GLU A 58 -15.44 19.19 -17.91
C GLU A 58 -14.81 17.83 -18.17
N VAL A 59 -13.61 17.80 -18.76
CA VAL A 59 -12.87 16.56 -18.99
C VAL A 59 -12.59 15.86 -17.67
N TYR A 60 -12.21 16.58 -16.61
CA TYR A 60 -11.98 15.98 -15.30
C TYR A 60 -13.25 15.49 -14.60
N GLN A 61 -14.40 16.08 -14.91
CA GLN A 61 -15.68 15.55 -14.42
C GLN A 61 -15.98 14.18 -15.05
N ASP A 62 -15.64 14.00 -16.32
CA ASP A 62 -15.75 12.70 -16.98
C ASP A 62 -14.68 11.72 -16.49
N CYS A 63 -13.43 12.17 -16.27
CA CYS A 63 -12.39 11.35 -15.65
C CYS A 63 -12.84 10.79 -14.29
N GLN A 64 -13.54 11.58 -13.47
CA GLN A 64 -14.05 11.10 -12.17
C GLN A 64 -15.03 9.94 -12.33
N LYS A 65 -15.93 9.99 -13.32
CA LYS A 65 -16.88 8.92 -13.62
C LYS A 65 -16.15 7.69 -14.15
N ASP A 66 -15.22 7.88 -15.07
CA ASP A 66 -14.38 6.80 -15.61
C ASP A 66 -13.62 6.09 -14.49
N TYR A 67 -12.95 6.85 -13.61
CA TYR A 67 -12.22 6.28 -12.49
C TYR A 67 -13.12 5.52 -11.51
N ALA A 68 -14.35 5.96 -11.30
CA ALA A 68 -15.31 5.22 -10.47
C ALA A 68 -15.68 3.87 -11.11
N LEU A 69 -15.94 3.85 -12.43
CA LEU A 69 -16.23 2.61 -13.16
C LEU A 69 -15.02 1.66 -13.21
N ILE A 70 -13.82 2.20 -13.46
CA ILE A 70 -12.56 1.46 -13.39
C ILE A 70 -12.41 0.81 -12.01
N GLU A 71 -12.58 1.58 -10.94
CA GLU A 71 -12.47 1.07 -9.56
C GLU A 71 -13.50 -0.02 -9.26
N GLU A 72 -14.75 0.17 -9.70
CA GLU A 72 -15.84 -0.81 -9.56
C GLU A 72 -15.47 -2.13 -10.24
N ILE A 73 -15.07 -2.10 -11.51
CA ILE A 73 -14.67 -3.28 -12.27
C ILE A 73 -13.52 -4.03 -11.56
N GLY A 74 -12.46 -3.32 -11.19
CA GLY A 74 -11.29 -3.92 -10.53
C GLY A 74 -11.66 -4.58 -9.20
N LYS A 75 -12.45 -3.90 -8.36
CA LYS A 75 -12.90 -4.43 -7.07
C LYS A 75 -13.84 -5.62 -7.22
N GLU A 76 -14.69 -5.66 -8.23
CA GLU A 76 -15.56 -6.79 -8.48
C GLU A 76 -14.75 -8.05 -8.87
N VAL A 77 -13.71 -7.88 -9.67
CA VAL A 77 -12.78 -8.96 -10.00
C VAL A 77 -12.05 -9.45 -8.76
N GLU A 78 -11.58 -8.54 -7.91
CA GLU A 78 -10.93 -8.90 -6.66
C GLU A 78 -11.87 -9.69 -5.72
N ALA A 79 -13.10 -9.19 -5.55
CA ALA A 79 -14.10 -9.80 -4.69
C ALA A 79 -14.48 -11.23 -5.15
N ASP A 80 -14.55 -11.47 -6.45
CA ASP A 80 -14.84 -12.81 -7.00
C ASP A 80 -13.73 -13.82 -6.73
N PHE A 81 -12.46 -13.41 -6.84
CA PHE A 81 -11.36 -14.27 -6.40
C PHE A 81 -11.42 -14.54 -4.89
N LEU A 82 -11.56 -13.47 -4.08
CA LEU A 82 -11.63 -13.58 -2.63
C LEU A 82 -12.82 -14.43 -2.14
N SER A 83 -13.89 -14.53 -2.92
CA SER A 83 -15.03 -15.41 -2.64
C SER A 83 -14.68 -16.91 -2.64
N CYS A 84 -13.55 -17.30 -3.23
CA CYS A 84 -13.05 -18.69 -3.19
C CYS A 84 -12.41 -19.06 -1.86
N ALA A 85 -12.02 -18.08 -1.06
CA ALA A 85 -11.31 -18.34 0.18
C ALA A 85 -12.24 -18.96 1.22
N GLU A 86 -11.81 -20.07 1.81
CA GLU A 86 -12.46 -20.62 3.00
C GLU A 86 -12.31 -19.62 4.15
N LYS A 87 -13.43 -19.27 4.79
CA LYS A 87 -13.42 -18.37 5.95
C LYS A 87 -13.22 -19.18 7.23
N LYS A 88 -12.13 -18.90 7.94
CA LYS A 88 -11.85 -19.43 9.27
C LYS A 88 -11.69 -18.28 10.25
N GLU A 89 -12.22 -18.43 11.46
CA GLU A 89 -12.07 -17.42 12.50
C GLU A 89 -10.60 -17.22 12.84
N GLN A 90 -10.19 -15.95 13.00
CA GLN A 90 -8.84 -15.54 13.40
C GLN A 90 -7.71 -16.02 12.48
N VAL A 91 -8.02 -16.55 11.29
CA VAL A 91 -7.06 -16.94 10.27
C VAL A 91 -7.16 -15.98 9.09
N TYR A 92 -6.03 -15.41 8.72
CA TYR A 92 -5.91 -14.41 7.67
C TYR A 92 -4.93 -14.88 6.60
N THR A 93 -5.22 -14.59 5.35
CA THR A 93 -4.31 -14.83 4.23
C THR A 93 -3.67 -13.51 3.84
N VAL A 94 -2.34 -13.45 3.94
CA VAL A 94 -1.56 -12.30 3.47
C VAL A 94 -1.04 -12.64 2.08
N ILE A 95 -1.45 -11.85 1.11
CA ILE A 95 -1.18 -12.07 -0.32
C ILE A 95 -0.10 -11.09 -0.77
N ASN A 96 0.90 -11.60 -1.49
CA ASN A 96 1.90 -10.83 -2.20
C ASN A 96 1.69 -11.02 -3.71
N ASP A 97 1.14 -10.01 -4.36
CA ASP A 97 0.90 -9.95 -5.81
C ASP A 97 2.11 -9.40 -6.60
N SER A 98 3.27 -9.21 -5.95
CA SER A 98 4.50 -8.74 -6.60
C SER A 98 5.36 -9.90 -7.09
N GLY A 99 6.26 -9.61 -8.04
CA GLY A 99 7.20 -10.59 -8.60
C GLY A 99 8.43 -10.87 -7.70
N PHE A 100 8.47 -10.37 -6.48
CA PHE A 100 9.58 -10.52 -5.55
C PHE A 100 9.06 -10.81 -4.14
N ALA A 101 9.92 -11.33 -3.26
CA ALA A 101 9.54 -11.54 -1.87
C ALA A 101 9.34 -10.18 -1.18
N MET A 102 8.31 -10.06 -0.35
CA MET A 102 8.00 -8.80 0.34
C MET A 102 7.90 -9.00 1.85
N ASP A 103 8.45 -8.02 2.56
CA ASP A 103 8.17 -7.76 3.96
C ASP A 103 7.09 -6.68 4.05
N GLY A 104 6.20 -6.77 5.03
CA GLY A 104 5.13 -5.79 5.16
C GLY A 104 4.43 -5.81 6.50
N MET A 105 4.01 -4.62 6.93
CA MET A 105 3.10 -4.47 8.06
C MET A 105 1.66 -4.68 7.59
N VAL A 106 0.97 -5.65 8.17
CA VAL A 106 -0.41 -5.99 7.86
C VAL A 106 -1.30 -5.72 9.07
N LEU A 107 -2.36 -4.94 8.87
CA LEU A 107 -3.37 -4.71 9.90
C LEU A 107 -4.39 -5.84 9.87
N LEU A 108 -4.38 -6.67 10.91
CA LEU A 108 -5.36 -7.72 11.14
C LEU A 108 -6.51 -7.13 11.99
N PRO A 109 -7.78 -7.22 11.57
CA PRO A 109 -8.92 -6.60 12.25
C PRO A 109 -9.33 -7.30 13.57
N GLU A 110 -8.36 -7.79 14.34
CA GLU A 110 -8.53 -8.48 15.63
C GLU A 110 -8.15 -7.56 16.80
N LYS A 111 -9.15 -6.87 17.37
CA LYS A 111 -8.92 -5.91 18.47
C LYS A 111 -8.47 -6.55 19.78
N GLU A 112 -8.90 -7.78 20.02
CA GLU A 112 -8.55 -8.57 21.20
C GLU A 112 -7.33 -9.46 20.99
N GLY A 113 -6.76 -9.48 19.77
CA GLY A 113 -5.56 -10.23 19.47
C GLY A 113 -4.35 -9.69 20.24
N THR A 114 -3.52 -10.59 20.76
CA THR A 114 -2.28 -10.26 21.49
C THR A 114 -1.05 -10.92 20.88
N CYS A 115 -1.22 -11.91 20.00
CA CYS A 115 -0.14 -12.55 19.27
C CYS A 115 -0.59 -12.93 17.85
N ALA A 116 0.35 -13.04 16.93
CA ALA A 116 0.12 -13.60 15.60
C ALA A 116 1.22 -14.62 15.26
N ARG A 117 0.86 -15.68 14.53
CA ARG A 117 1.77 -16.72 14.07
C ARG A 117 1.55 -17.02 12.60
N LEU A 118 2.61 -17.35 11.88
CA LEU A 118 2.52 -17.90 10.53
C LEU A 118 1.94 -19.33 10.57
N GLY A 119 1.48 -19.82 9.43
CA GLY A 119 0.97 -21.19 9.28
C GLY A 119 2.00 -22.29 9.63
N ASP A 120 3.29 -21.98 9.66
CA ASP A 120 4.37 -22.86 10.11
C ASP A 120 4.62 -22.80 11.64
N GLY A 121 3.86 -21.98 12.38
CA GLY A 121 3.94 -21.81 13.83
C GLY A 121 4.87 -20.69 14.30
N ARG A 122 5.65 -20.08 13.41
CA ARG A 122 6.59 -18.99 13.75
C ARG A 122 5.85 -17.77 14.28
N ALA A 123 6.28 -17.22 15.41
CA ALA A 123 5.72 -15.99 15.96
C ALA A 123 6.06 -14.78 15.10
N LEU A 124 5.14 -13.83 15.02
CA LEU A 124 5.32 -12.55 14.33
C LEU A 124 5.42 -11.40 15.34
N PRO A 125 6.28 -10.39 15.10
CA PRO A 125 6.22 -9.13 15.81
C PRO A 125 4.86 -8.46 15.59
N VAL A 126 4.21 -8.07 16.68
CA VAL A 126 2.89 -7.43 16.62
C VAL A 126 2.79 -6.19 17.50
N GLN A 127 1.95 -5.25 17.08
CA GLN A 127 1.58 -4.07 17.84
C GLN A 127 0.05 -3.91 17.86
N ARG A 128 -0.52 -3.77 19.06
CA ARG A 128 -1.95 -3.47 19.22
C ARG A 128 -2.23 -2.01 18.83
N THR A 129 -3.30 -1.81 18.09
CA THR A 129 -3.78 -0.48 17.66
C THR A 129 -5.27 -0.36 17.94
N ALA A 130 -5.84 0.84 17.76
CA ALA A 130 -7.28 1.05 17.89
C ALA A 130 -8.09 0.28 16.81
N GLN A 131 -7.46 -0.01 15.67
CA GLN A 131 -8.08 -0.64 14.51
C GLN A 131 -7.90 -2.17 14.48
N GLY A 132 -7.01 -2.73 15.29
CA GLY A 132 -6.70 -4.16 15.31
C GLY A 132 -5.25 -4.45 15.70
N LEU A 133 -4.75 -5.61 15.26
CA LEU A 133 -3.39 -6.07 15.51
C LEU A 133 -2.53 -5.83 14.27
N LEU A 134 -1.55 -4.94 14.36
CA LEU A 134 -0.57 -4.70 13.29
C LEU A 134 0.53 -5.75 13.41
N ALA A 135 0.71 -6.60 12.39
CA ALA A 135 1.73 -7.65 12.37
C ALA A 135 2.79 -7.36 11.31
N MET A 136 4.07 -7.51 11.65
CA MET A 136 5.15 -7.54 10.66
C MET A 136 5.24 -8.94 10.06
N VAL A 137 4.97 -9.06 8.77
CA VAL A 137 5.06 -10.32 8.03
C VAL A 137 6.26 -10.24 7.11
N GLU A 138 7.22 -11.14 7.31
CA GLU A 138 8.47 -11.16 6.54
C GLU A 138 8.44 -12.26 5.48
N ALA A 139 9.13 -12.01 4.38
CA ALA A 139 9.38 -12.95 3.30
C ALA A 139 8.12 -13.61 2.71
N VAL A 140 7.04 -12.84 2.51
CA VAL A 140 5.87 -13.35 1.76
C VAL A 140 6.32 -13.68 0.34
N PRO A 141 6.14 -14.93 -0.14
CA PRO A 141 6.70 -15.36 -1.42
C PRO A 141 6.23 -14.52 -2.62
N PRO A 142 7.05 -14.37 -3.67
CA PRO A 142 6.63 -13.74 -4.93
C PRO A 142 5.37 -14.40 -5.47
N MET A 143 4.38 -13.59 -5.90
CA MET A 143 3.11 -14.05 -6.47
C MET A 143 2.45 -15.17 -5.63
N GLY A 144 2.51 -15.02 -4.31
CA GLY A 144 2.17 -16.05 -3.35
C GLY A 144 1.43 -15.51 -2.14
N TRP A 145 1.25 -16.36 -1.14
CA TRP A 145 0.59 -15.99 0.09
C TRP A 145 1.13 -16.76 1.28
N VAL A 146 0.88 -16.23 2.48
CA VAL A 146 1.09 -16.91 3.75
C VAL A 146 -0.17 -16.83 4.59
N GLN A 147 -0.36 -17.79 5.49
CA GLN A 147 -1.43 -17.75 6.47
C GLN A 147 -0.91 -17.19 7.79
N VAL A 148 -1.72 -16.35 8.42
CA VAL A 148 -1.47 -15.77 9.73
C VAL A 148 -2.63 -16.11 10.64
N THR A 149 -2.35 -16.72 11.79
CA THR A 149 -3.34 -17.01 12.83
C THR A 149 -3.14 -16.05 13.99
N VAL A 150 -4.22 -15.43 14.45
CA VAL A 150 -4.23 -14.54 15.61
C VAL A 150 -4.67 -15.31 16.85
N GLY A 151 -4.06 -15.00 17.98
CA GLY A 151 -4.41 -15.59 19.27
C GLY A 151 -4.44 -14.56 20.40
N LYS A 152 -4.86 -15.02 21.57
CA LYS A 152 -4.96 -14.24 22.83
C LYS A 152 -3.90 -14.61 23.86
N GLU A 153 -2.91 -15.41 23.47
CA GLU A 153 -1.81 -15.81 24.33
C GLU A 153 -0.85 -14.63 24.57
N GLN A 154 -0.01 -14.75 25.59
CA GLN A 154 1.03 -13.76 25.82
C GLN A 154 1.99 -13.75 24.63
N GLY A 155 1.96 -12.65 23.86
CA GLY A 155 2.85 -12.45 22.73
C GLY A 155 4.32 -12.36 23.17
N GLU A 156 5.22 -12.66 22.25
CA GLU A 156 6.65 -12.47 22.48
C GLU A 156 6.95 -10.97 22.56
N ALA A 157 7.73 -10.58 23.58
CA ALA A 157 8.18 -9.20 23.70
C ALA A 157 9.23 -8.92 22.65
N CYS A 158 8.99 -7.91 21.80
CA CYS A 158 10.00 -7.39 20.89
C CYS A 158 10.77 -6.25 21.55
N GLU A 159 12.07 -6.16 21.26
CA GLU A 159 12.89 -5.04 21.70
C GLU A 159 12.45 -3.77 20.97
N ASN A 160 12.17 -2.70 21.73
CA ASN A 160 11.85 -1.42 21.13
C ASN A 160 13.14 -0.73 20.64
N VAL A 161 13.42 -0.88 19.35
CA VAL A 161 14.56 -0.23 18.68
C VAL A 161 14.29 1.25 18.33
N PHE A 162 13.06 1.71 18.50
CA PHE A 162 12.65 3.09 18.23
C PHE A 162 12.62 3.89 19.52
N ARG A 163 13.51 4.89 19.61
CA ARG A 163 13.53 5.84 20.72
C ARG A 163 13.00 7.17 20.23
N ALA A 164 12.02 7.72 20.92
CA ALA A 164 11.47 9.03 20.61
C ALA A 164 11.43 9.87 21.87
N ASP A 165 11.93 11.10 21.77
CA ASP A 165 11.61 12.20 22.66
C ASP A 165 10.61 13.15 21.93
N LYS A 166 10.29 14.32 22.51
CA LYS A 166 9.36 15.28 21.92
C LYS A 166 9.65 15.65 20.47
N ARG A 167 10.93 15.71 20.09
CA ARG A 167 11.39 16.17 18.76
C ARG A 167 12.60 15.42 18.20
N SER A 168 13.15 14.46 18.92
CA SER A 168 14.24 13.62 18.44
C SER A 168 13.77 12.18 18.33
N PHE A 169 14.22 11.51 17.27
CA PHE A 169 13.83 10.16 16.96
C PHE A 169 15.09 9.38 16.57
N GLU A 170 15.31 8.25 17.21
CA GLU A 170 16.40 7.34 16.92
C GLU A 170 15.84 6.01 16.47
N THR A 171 16.35 5.54 15.34
CA THR A 171 16.11 4.19 14.83
C THR A 171 17.47 3.53 14.59
N PRO A 172 17.51 2.22 14.29
CA PRO A 172 18.74 1.55 13.85
C PRO A 172 19.39 2.20 12.62
N TYR A 173 18.59 2.88 11.78
CA TYR A 173 19.01 3.43 10.49
C TYR A 173 19.24 4.94 10.53
N TYR A 174 18.43 5.68 11.30
CA TYR A 174 18.41 7.14 11.26
C TYR A 174 18.41 7.78 12.64
N LEU A 175 19.04 8.96 12.74
CA LEU A 175 18.79 9.93 13.79
C LEU A 175 18.09 11.13 13.17
N LEU A 176 16.93 11.50 13.69
CA LEU A 176 16.09 12.56 13.16
C LEU A 176 15.78 13.57 14.27
N GLU A 177 15.90 14.86 13.95
CA GLU A 177 15.48 15.95 14.84
C GLU A 177 14.53 16.91 14.12
N LEU A 178 13.45 17.29 14.81
CA LEU A 178 12.48 18.29 14.36
C LEU A 178 12.69 19.62 15.07
N ASN A 179 12.50 20.73 14.36
CA ASN A 179 12.45 22.06 14.97
C ASN A 179 11.04 22.38 15.54
N ASP A 180 10.88 23.58 16.09
CA ASP A 180 9.59 24.06 16.62
C ASP A 180 8.47 24.16 15.58
N TYR A 181 8.81 24.19 14.29
CA TYR A 181 7.88 24.24 13.16
C TYR A 181 7.54 22.85 12.59
N GLY A 182 8.06 21.77 13.18
CA GLY A 182 7.86 20.40 12.69
C GLY A 182 8.65 20.07 11.42
N GLN A 183 9.63 20.89 11.05
CA GLN A 183 10.52 20.62 9.92
C GLN A 183 11.67 19.73 10.39
N ILE A 184 12.18 18.89 9.49
CA ILE A 184 13.35 18.05 9.78
C ILE A 184 14.58 18.95 9.77
N ALA A 185 15.12 19.23 10.95
CA ALA A 185 16.29 20.06 11.17
C ALA A 185 17.59 19.25 11.09
N ARG A 186 17.51 17.95 11.36
CA ARG A 186 18.62 17.01 11.24
C ARG A 186 18.12 15.64 10.79
N LEU A 187 18.88 15.01 9.91
CA LEU A 187 18.67 13.63 9.49
C LEU A 187 20.04 13.01 9.24
N TYR A 188 20.50 12.19 10.18
CA TYR A 188 21.74 11.45 10.07
C TYR A 188 21.45 10.01 9.65
N ASP A 189 22.04 9.59 8.54
CA ASP A 189 22.00 8.22 8.04
C ASP A 189 23.17 7.44 8.67
N ARG A 190 22.85 6.44 9.48
CA ARG A 190 23.83 5.62 10.21
C ARG A 190 24.56 4.64 9.29
N GLU A 191 23.91 4.18 8.22
CA GLU A 191 24.51 3.24 7.28
C GLU A 191 25.51 3.97 6.36
N ALA A 192 25.13 5.16 5.89
CA ALA A 192 26.02 6.01 5.10
C ALA A 192 27.02 6.82 5.95
N GLY A 193 26.84 6.85 7.27
CA GLY A 193 27.71 7.54 8.22
C GLY A 193 27.73 9.07 8.05
N ARG A 194 26.64 9.68 7.56
CA ARG A 194 26.63 11.11 7.19
C ARG A 194 25.30 11.80 7.48
N GLU A 195 25.37 13.13 7.62
CA GLU A 195 24.18 13.98 7.55
C GLU A 195 23.62 13.96 6.12
N VAL A 196 22.30 13.79 6.02
CA VAL A 196 21.56 13.84 4.75
C VAL A 196 21.35 15.29 4.31
N LEU A 197 21.17 16.20 5.28
CA LEU A 197 20.92 17.61 5.03
C LEU A 197 22.23 18.42 4.98
N PRO A 198 22.35 19.39 4.06
CA PRO A 198 23.45 20.36 4.12
C PRO A 198 23.42 21.19 5.41
N PRO A 199 24.56 21.71 5.88
CA PRO A 199 24.62 22.54 7.09
C PRO A 199 23.65 23.72 7.04
N GLY A 200 22.84 23.87 8.10
CA GLY A 200 21.85 24.95 8.23
C GLY A 200 20.58 24.79 7.39
N GLN A 201 20.47 23.73 6.59
CA GLN A 201 19.27 23.43 5.82
C GLN A 201 18.26 22.60 6.62
N ARG A 202 17.04 22.53 6.09
CA ARG A 202 15.90 21.81 6.67
C ARG A 202 15.11 21.10 5.58
N ALA A 203 14.56 19.94 5.90
CA ALA A 203 13.66 19.20 5.01
C ALA A 203 12.18 19.36 5.41
N ASN A 204 11.27 18.95 4.54
CA ASN A 204 9.82 19.15 4.66
C ASN A 204 9.42 20.61 4.85
N VAL A 205 10.09 21.52 4.12
CA VAL A 205 9.72 22.94 4.10
C VAL A 205 8.58 23.14 3.12
N LEU A 206 7.42 23.50 3.63
CA LEU A 206 6.30 23.93 2.80
C LEU A 206 6.55 25.35 2.30
N GLN A 207 6.42 25.55 0.99
CA GLN A 207 6.58 26.83 0.34
C GLN A 207 5.35 27.12 -0.50
N VAL A 208 4.96 28.40 -0.55
CA VAL A 208 3.88 28.90 -1.39
C VAL A 208 4.52 29.86 -2.37
N PHE A 209 4.27 29.63 -3.65
CA PHE A 209 4.73 30.51 -4.72
C PHE A 209 3.52 31.28 -5.24
N GLU A 210 3.72 32.58 -5.47
CA GLU A 210 2.75 33.40 -6.18
C GLU A 210 2.88 33.07 -7.67
N ASP A 211 1.77 32.61 -8.26
CA ASP A 211 1.71 32.40 -9.69
C ASP A 211 1.54 33.74 -10.42
N LYS A 212 2.36 33.98 -11.44
CA LYS A 212 2.36 35.21 -12.25
C LYS A 212 2.31 34.83 -13.72
N PRO A 213 1.15 34.35 -14.22
CA PRO A 213 1.02 33.95 -15.60
C PRO A 213 1.27 35.14 -16.52
N LEU A 214 2.06 34.92 -17.58
CA LEU A 214 2.34 35.94 -18.57
C LEU A 214 1.21 36.04 -19.62
N ASN A 215 0.44 34.96 -19.85
CA ASN A 215 -0.73 34.90 -20.74
C ASN A 215 -1.64 33.71 -20.36
N ASN A 216 -2.06 32.90 -21.36
CA ASN A 216 -2.93 31.74 -21.23
C ASN A 216 -2.08 30.49 -20.97
N ASP A 217 -1.48 30.41 -19.80
CA ASP A 217 -0.86 29.16 -19.32
C ASP A 217 -1.96 28.32 -18.64
N ALA A 218 -1.97 27.01 -18.94
CA ALA A 218 -2.88 26.04 -18.34
C ALA A 218 -2.36 25.57 -16.98
#